data_AF-A0A959YCI8-F1
#
_entry.id   AF-A0A959YCI8-F1
#
_cell.length_a   1.000
_cell.length_b   1.000
_cell.length_c   1.000
_cell.angle_alpha   90.00
_cell.angle_beta   90.00
_cell.angle_gamma   90.00
#
_symmetry.space_group_name_H-M   'P 1'
#
loop_
_entity.id
_entity.type
_entity.pdbx_description
1 polymer ?
#
loop_
_entity_poly.entity_id
_entity_poly.type
_entity_poly.pdbx_seq_one_letter_code
_entity_poly.pdbx_strand_id
1 'polypeptide(L)'
;MEYKRPYGALLLAGALFALVTGTRAQSTPLNTQGTVFWSGFMQNAYGAQTLKLQITSATSTSGTASIPGTGWSQAFSVPAGGFTSVTVPATAEHTGSETINDLGVLVTADDPVSVVALSQQSFTADGTLLLPFEALGTQYMAEGYLGLPGFNDFYKSELLIVSTADDTEVEITPSVNTAGGHPAGVPFTVQLDQGQTYQVQSALATLDITGTTVIGTAASGDCRPFAVFSGSMCANVPVGCPACDHVFEQLYPTDRWGASFVALP
;
A
#
# COMPACT_ATOMS: atom_id res chain seq x y z
N MET A 1 83.34 -5.51 40.70
CA MET A 1 82.07 -5.41 41.44
C MET A 1 81.00 -5.00 40.44
N GLU A 2 79.99 -5.84 40.31
CA GLU A 2 78.89 -5.71 39.35
C GLU A 2 78.16 -4.37 39.45
N TYR A 3 77.88 -3.75 38.31
CA TYR A 3 76.76 -2.82 38.20
C TYR A 3 75.99 -3.10 36.91
N LYS A 4 74.73 -3.48 37.10
CA LYS A 4 73.73 -3.86 36.08
C LYS A 4 72.87 -2.65 35.70
N ARG A 5 72.59 -2.54 34.39
CA ARG A 5 71.40 -1.96 33.69
C ARG A 5 71.25 -0.42 33.62
N PRO A 6 70.43 0.15 32.70
CA PRO A 6 69.56 -0.51 31.69
C PRO A 6 69.69 0.01 30.23
N TYR A 7 69.20 -0.83 29.31
CA TYR A 7 68.89 -0.50 27.92
C TYR A 7 67.65 0.40 27.84
N GLY A 8 67.74 1.50 27.09
CA GLY A 8 66.59 2.31 26.71
C GLY A 8 65.80 1.64 25.58
N ALA A 9 64.57 1.23 25.87
CA ALA A 9 63.62 0.77 24.85
C ALA A 9 62.91 2.00 24.26
N LEU A 10 63.14 2.27 22.97
CA LEU A 10 62.30 3.19 22.18
C LEU A 10 60.96 2.49 21.90
N LEU A 11 59.88 3.01 22.47
CA LEU A 11 58.50 2.66 22.10
C LEU A 11 58.09 3.51 20.89
N LEU A 12 58.03 2.90 19.71
CA LEU A 12 57.34 3.47 18.54
C LEU A 12 55.85 3.09 18.64
N ALA A 13 55.01 4.05 19.03
CA ALA A 13 53.57 3.91 18.96
C ALA A 13 53.09 4.11 17.51
N GLY A 14 52.78 3.02 16.82
CA GLY A 14 52.10 3.05 15.52
C GLY A 14 50.61 3.27 15.72
N ALA A 15 50.09 4.43 15.29
CA ALA A 15 48.65 4.67 15.26
C ALA A 15 48.03 3.93 14.05
N LEU A 16 47.24 2.90 14.32
CA LEU A 16 46.38 2.27 13.30
C LEU A 16 45.18 3.19 13.05
N PHE A 17 45.14 3.83 11.88
CA PHE A 17 43.94 4.49 11.37
C PHE A 17 43.03 3.40 10.76
N ALA A 18 41.99 3.00 11.48
CA ALA A 18 40.94 2.17 10.92
C ALA A 18 40.09 3.03 9.97
N LEU A 19 40.21 2.80 8.66
CA LEU A 19 39.27 3.33 7.68
C LEU A 19 37.91 2.67 7.93
N VAL A 20 36.99 3.38 8.58
CA VAL A 20 35.58 3.01 8.59
C VAL A 20 35.03 3.35 7.21
N THR A 21 35.01 2.36 6.31
CA THR A 21 34.21 2.45 5.09
C THR A 21 32.76 2.39 5.50
N GLY A 22 32.13 3.55 5.66
CA GLY A 22 30.67 3.63 5.78
C GLY A 22 30.05 3.10 4.49
N THR A 23 29.50 1.90 4.54
CA THR A 23 28.58 1.43 3.50
C THR A 23 27.39 2.38 3.51
N ARG A 24 27.35 3.32 2.56
CA ARG A 24 26.10 3.99 2.21
C ARG A 24 25.19 2.90 1.66
N ALA A 25 24.20 2.47 2.43
CA ALA A 25 23.08 1.74 1.88
C ALA A 25 22.43 2.67 0.85
N GLN A 26 22.72 2.44 -0.43
CA GLN A 26 21.89 2.99 -1.48
C GLN A 26 20.57 2.25 -1.37
N SER A 27 19.50 2.97 -1.01
CA SER A 27 18.14 2.45 -1.18
C SER A 27 17.99 2.11 -2.66
N THR A 28 17.91 0.81 -2.99
CA THR A 28 17.54 0.38 -4.34
C THR A 28 16.22 1.08 -4.67
N PRO A 29 16.12 1.81 -5.80
CA PRO A 29 14.87 2.44 -6.19
C PRO A 29 13.75 1.40 -6.18
N LEU A 30 12.62 1.74 -5.57
CA LEU A 30 11.50 0.83 -5.51
C LEU A 30 11.05 0.54 -6.94
N ASN A 31 11.08 -0.74 -7.33
CA ASN A 31 10.69 -1.13 -8.67
C ASN A 31 9.16 -1.03 -8.77
N THR A 32 8.68 -0.26 -9.74
CA THR A 32 7.24 -0.12 -10.05
C THR A 32 6.80 -1.03 -11.19
N GLN A 33 7.75 -1.81 -11.75
CA GLN A 33 7.50 -2.85 -12.73
C GLN A 33 7.64 -4.23 -12.12
N GLY A 34 6.75 -5.14 -12.48
CA GLY A 34 6.79 -6.53 -12.05
C GLY A 34 5.80 -7.38 -12.84
N THR A 35 5.66 -8.64 -12.43
CA THR A 35 4.80 -9.61 -13.11
C THR A 35 3.58 -9.99 -12.28
N VAL A 36 3.53 -9.63 -11.00
CA VAL A 36 2.43 -9.94 -10.08
C VAL A 36 2.04 -8.69 -9.31
N PHE A 37 0.75 -8.35 -9.31
CA PHE A 37 0.19 -7.22 -8.58
C PHE A 37 -1.11 -7.60 -7.89
N TRP A 38 -1.35 -7.03 -6.72
CA TRP A 38 -2.62 -7.12 -6.01
C TRP A 38 -3.25 -5.73 -5.88
N SER A 39 -4.53 -5.64 -6.19
CA SER A 39 -5.33 -4.42 -6.09
C SER A 39 -6.64 -4.68 -5.37
N GLY A 40 -7.19 -3.61 -4.79
CA GLY A 40 -8.58 -3.54 -4.39
C GLY A 40 -9.12 -2.15 -4.75
N PHE A 41 -10.44 -1.99 -4.76
CA PHE A 41 -11.08 -0.71 -5.06
C PHE A 41 -11.88 -0.27 -3.84
N MET A 42 -11.44 0.80 -3.18
CA MET A 42 -12.14 1.38 -2.04
C MET A 42 -13.47 1.99 -2.48
N GLN A 43 -14.36 2.25 -1.52
CA GLN A 43 -15.67 2.80 -1.82
C GLN A 43 -15.53 4.18 -2.48
N ASN A 44 -16.14 4.40 -3.64
CA ASN A 44 -16.11 5.69 -4.32
C ASN A 44 -17.49 6.35 -4.27
N ALA A 45 -17.70 7.22 -3.27
CA ALA A 45 -18.95 7.90 -3.01
C ALA A 45 -20.17 6.93 -2.99
N TYR A 46 -21.11 7.10 -3.93
CA TYR A 46 -22.29 6.24 -4.09
C TYR A 46 -22.03 4.94 -4.87
N GLY A 47 -20.76 4.65 -5.14
CA GLY A 47 -20.25 3.45 -5.77
C GLY A 47 -19.84 3.63 -7.22
N ALA A 48 -18.63 3.22 -7.57
CA ALA A 48 -18.00 3.42 -8.87
C ALA A 48 -18.82 2.83 -10.02
N GLN A 49 -18.92 3.60 -11.10
CA GLN A 49 -19.50 3.16 -12.37
C GLN A 49 -18.51 2.37 -13.22
N THR A 50 -17.21 2.57 -13.01
CA THR A 50 -16.16 1.93 -13.81
C THR A 50 -14.91 1.74 -12.97
N LEU A 51 -14.41 0.51 -12.96
CA LEU A 51 -13.13 0.12 -12.39
C LEU A 51 -12.22 -0.36 -13.54
N LYS A 52 -10.99 0.14 -13.59
CA LYS A 52 -10.06 -0.19 -14.69
C LYS A 52 -8.66 -0.46 -14.17
N LEU A 53 -7.97 -1.34 -14.89
CA LEU A 53 -6.53 -1.52 -14.81
C LEU A 53 -5.92 -1.03 -16.13
N GLN A 54 -5.09 0.00 -16.06
CA GLN A 54 -4.26 0.42 -17.19
C GLN A 54 -2.89 -0.22 -17.07
N ILE A 55 -2.51 -1.00 -18.06
CA ILE A 55 -1.30 -1.82 -18.02
C ILE A 55 -0.38 -1.39 -19.15
N THR A 56 0.86 -1.05 -18.82
CA THR A 56 1.88 -0.59 -19.77
C THR A 56 3.09 -1.52 -19.74
N SER A 57 3.79 -1.67 -20.87
CA SER A 57 5.01 -2.47 -20.93
C SER A 57 5.99 -1.94 -21.99
N ALA A 58 7.28 -2.09 -21.73
CA ALA A 58 8.32 -1.79 -22.70
C ALA A 58 8.44 -2.89 -23.78
N THR A 59 8.04 -4.12 -23.48
CA THR A 59 8.07 -5.27 -24.39
C THR A 59 6.66 -5.74 -24.71
N SER A 60 6.51 -6.55 -25.76
CA SER A 60 5.23 -7.17 -26.05
C SER A 60 5.01 -8.30 -25.06
N THR A 61 3.90 -8.27 -24.32
CA THR A 61 3.59 -9.27 -23.29
C THR A 61 2.10 -9.55 -23.22
N SER A 62 1.75 -10.66 -22.59
CA SER A 62 0.39 -11.03 -22.21
C SER A 62 0.27 -11.21 -20.71
N GLY A 63 -0.97 -11.37 -20.24
CA GLY A 63 -1.25 -11.61 -18.84
C GLY A 63 -2.74 -11.81 -18.58
N THR A 64 -3.09 -11.92 -17.31
CA THR A 64 -4.46 -12.11 -16.84
C THR A 64 -4.72 -11.21 -15.63
N ALA A 65 -5.86 -10.51 -15.66
CA ALA A 65 -6.44 -9.90 -14.48
C ALA A 65 -7.60 -10.78 -13.99
N SER A 66 -7.67 -11.06 -12.70
CA SER A 66 -8.71 -11.92 -12.12
C SER A 66 -9.13 -11.46 -10.73
N ILE A 67 -10.28 -11.95 -10.28
CA ILE A 67 -10.72 -11.87 -8.88
C ILE A 67 -10.92 -13.33 -8.43
N PRO A 68 -9.91 -13.96 -7.81
CA PRO A 68 -9.95 -15.39 -7.47
C PRO A 68 -11.22 -15.78 -6.70
N GLY A 69 -11.65 -14.93 -5.76
CA GLY A 69 -12.83 -15.15 -4.92
C GLY A 69 -14.17 -15.20 -5.65
N THR A 70 -14.28 -14.59 -6.83
CA THR A 70 -15.54 -14.53 -7.61
C THR A 70 -15.49 -15.38 -8.88
N GLY A 71 -14.32 -15.87 -9.26
CA GLY A 71 -14.09 -16.59 -10.52
C GLY A 71 -14.04 -15.68 -11.75
N TRP A 72 -14.17 -14.35 -11.61
CA TRP A 72 -13.99 -13.43 -12.73
C TRP A 72 -12.53 -13.44 -13.20
N SER A 73 -12.33 -13.43 -14.52
CA SER A 73 -11.02 -13.40 -15.14
C SER A 73 -11.10 -12.81 -16.54
N GLN A 74 -10.09 -12.02 -16.91
CA GLN A 74 -9.93 -11.44 -18.24
C GLN A 74 -8.45 -11.44 -18.65
N ALA A 75 -8.16 -12.14 -19.76
CA ALA A 75 -6.85 -12.09 -20.39
C ALA A 75 -6.62 -10.73 -21.08
N PHE A 76 -5.36 -10.29 -21.14
CA PHE A 76 -4.95 -9.08 -21.84
C PHE A 76 -3.64 -9.28 -22.62
N SER A 77 -3.39 -8.37 -23.56
CA SER A 77 -2.11 -8.26 -24.25
C SER A 77 -1.72 -6.79 -24.33
N VAL A 78 -0.42 -6.52 -24.20
CA VAL A 78 0.19 -5.19 -24.27
C VAL A 78 1.22 -5.21 -25.42
N PRO A 79 1.08 -4.35 -26.44
CA PRO A 79 2.12 -4.21 -27.45
C PRO A 79 3.35 -3.51 -26.85
N ALA A 80 4.53 -3.78 -27.40
CA ALA A 80 5.78 -3.16 -26.95
C ALA A 80 5.71 -1.62 -26.98
N GLY A 81 6.05 -0.98 -25.85
CA GLY A 81 5.99 0.47 -25.67
C GLY A 81 4.55 1.03 -25.62
N GLY A 82 3.54 0.17 -25.56
CA GLY A 82 2.14 0.55 -25.54
C GLY A 82 1.47 0.27 -24.20
N PHE A 83 0.14 0.35 -24.22
CA PHE A 83 -0.71 0.08 -23.07
C PHE A 83 -1.98 -0.65 -23.48
N THR A 84 -2.62 -1.29 -22.51
CA THR A 84 -3.95 -1.87 -22.64
C THR A 84 -4.80 -1.49 -21.43
N SER A 85 -6.11 -1.70 -21.52
CA SER A 85 -7.03 -1.46 -20.42
C SER A 85 -7.93 -2.67 -20.20
N VAL A 86 -7.99 -3.11 -18.94
CA VAL A 86 -8.93 -4.15 -18.50
C VAL A 86 -10.00 -3.49 -17.64
N THR A 87 -11.27 -3.72 -17.98
CA THR A 87 -12.40 -3.26 -17.16
C THR A 87 -12.71 -4.33 -16.12
N VAL A 88 -12.54 -3.99 -14.84
CA VAL A 88 -12.91 -4.86 -13.72
C VAL A 88 -14.41 -4.68 -13.44
N PRO A 89 -15.17 -5.73 -13.07
CA PRO A 89 -16.58 -5.60 -12.73
C PRO A 89 -16.78 -4.59 -11.61
N ALA A 90 -17.76 -3.69 -11.74
CA ALA A 90 -18.05 -2.68 -10.70
C ALA A 90 -18.41 -3.30 -9.35
N THR A 91 -18.86 -4.56 -9.32
CA THR A 91 -19.09 -5.34 -8.10
C THR A 91 -17.82 -5.67 -7.31
N ALA A 92 -16.62 -5.34 -7.83
CA ALA A 92 -15.36 -5.48 -7.13
C ALA A 92 -15.04 -4.29 -6.20
N GLU A 93 -15.87 -3.25 -6.22
CA GLU A 93 -15.77 -2.13 -5.28
C GLU A 93 -16.23 -2.56 -3.88
N HIS A 94 -15.50 -2.10 -2.87
CA HIS A 94 -15.84 -2.32 -1.48
C HIS A 94 -16.94 -1.35 -1.04
N THR A 95 -17.85 -1.83 -0.20
CA THR A 95 -18.86 -0.98 0.44
C THR A 95 -18.92 -1.28 1.92
N GLY A 96 -19.06 -0.22 2.73
CA GLY A 96 -19.12 -0.35 4.19
C GLY A 96 -17.75 -0.53 4.82
N SER A 97 -17.73 -1.13 6.02
CA SER A 97 -16.53 -1.22 6.86
C SER A 97 -16.45 -2.57 7.55
N GLU A 98 -15.22 -3.01 7.80
CA GLU A 98 -14.81 -4.08 8.70
C GLU A 98 -15.47 -5.43 8.41
N THR A 99 -15.73 -5.68 7.12
CA THR A 99 -16.22 -6.95 6.60
C THR A 99 -15.17 -7.57 5.68
N ILE A 100 -14.93 -8.87 5.86
CA ILE A 100 -14.06 -9.65 4.96
C ILE A 100 -14.82 -9.88 3.65
N ASN A 101 -14.19 -9.55 2.53
CA ASN A 101 -14.73 -9.79 1.19
C ASN A 101 -13.71 -10.51 0.31
N ASP A 102 -14.16 -11.27 -0.69
CA ASP A 102 -13.28 -11.99 -1.62
C ASP A 102 -13.08 -11.19 -2.94
N LEU A 103 -12.79 -9.88 -2.81
CA LEU A 103 -12.75 -8.92 -3.92
C LEU A 103 -11.34 -8.53 -4.37
N GLY A 104 -10.29 -9.20 -3.85
CA GLY A 104 -8.92 -8.95 -4.24
C GLY A 104 -8.70 -9.21 -5.73
N VAL A 105 -8.17 -8.21 -6.43
CA VAL A 105 -7.86 -8.28 -7.86
C VAL A 105 -6.39 -8.66 -8.03
N LEU A 106 -6.15 -9.79 -8.70
CA LEU A 106 -4.82 -10.28 -9.03
C LEU A 106 -4.51 -9.97 -10.49
N VAL A 107 -3.37 -9.32 -10.76
CA VAL A 107 -2.83 -9.15 -12.11
C VAL A 107 -1.55 -9.95 -12.23
N THR A 108 -1.50 -10.82 -13.24
CA THR A 108 -0.31 -11.61 -13.60
C THR A 108 0.08 -11.31 -15.04
N ALA A 109 1.38 -11.20 -15.33
CA ALA A 109 1.93 -10.96 -16.66
C ALA A 109 3.14 -11.85 -16.94
N ASP A 110 3.38 -12.16 -18.21
CA ASP A 110 4.50 -13.01 -18.64
C ASP A 110 5.85 -12.28 -18.53
N ASP A 111 5.88 -10.99 -18.85
CA ASP A 111 7.02 -10.07 -18.70
C ASP A 111 6.67 -8.88 -17.78
N PRO A 112 7.67 -8.15 -17.23
CA PRO A 112 7.40 -6.98 -16.39
C PRO A 112 6.52 -5.91 -17.06
N VAL A 113 5.52 -5.46 -16.30
CA VAL A 113 4.57 -4.39 -16.67
C VAL A 113 4.48 -3.34 -15.55
N SER A 114 3.95 -2.15 -15.85
CA SER A 114 3.45 -1.21 -14.83
C SER A 114 1.93 -1.19 -14.87
N VAL A 115 1.27 -1.15 -13.71
CA VAL A 115 -0.19 -1.19 -13.62
C VAL A 115 -0.70 0.03 -12.85
N VAL A 116 -1.71 0.70 -13.37
CA VAL A 116 -2.46 1.76 -12.68
C VAL A 116 -3.89 1.29 -12.48
N ALA A 117 -4.38 1.32 -11.24
CA ALA A 117 -5.77 1.04 -10.92
C ALA A 117 -6.56 2.35 -10.89
N LEU A 118 -7.73 2.37 -11.55
CA LEU A 118 -8.60 3.55 -11.67
C LEU A 118 -10.01 3.23 -11.15
N SER A 119 -10.53 4.09 -10.29
CA SER A 119 -11.91 4.08 -9.83
C SER A 119 -12.61 5.33 -10.35
N GLN A 120 -13.72 5.17 -11.08
CA GLN A 120 -14.43 6.29 -11.70
C GLN A 120 -15.94 6.23 -11.44
N GLN A 121 -16.47 7.37 -11.03
CA GLN A 121 -17.88 7.69 -10.84
C GLN A 121 -18.19 8.99 -11.61
N SER A 122 -19.47 9.30 -11.87
CA SER A 122 -19.87 10.44 -12.73
C SER A 122 -19.24 11.80 -12.37
N PHE A 123 -18.91 12.03 -11.09
CA PHE A 123 -18.40 13.32 -10.62
C PHE A 123 -17.13 13.20 -9.78
N THR A 124 -16.56 12.00 -9.70
CA THR A 124 -15.43 11.73 -8.81
C THR A 124 -14.66 10.51 -9.30
N ALA A 125 -13.34 10.63 -9.36
CA ALA A 125 -12.47 9.58 -9.87
C ALA A 125 -11.07 9.77 -9.33
N ASP A 126 -10.36 8.66 -9.17
CA ASP A 126 -8.94 8.69 -8.83
C ASP A 126 -8.25 7.43 -9.35
N GLY A 127 -6.92 7.41 -9.29
CA GLY A 127 -6.14 6.22 -9.58
C GLY A 127 -4.76 6.21 -8.97
N THR A 128 -4.31 4.99 -8.68
CA THR A 128 -3.04 4.72 -8.02
C THR A 128 -2.15 3.86 -8.91
N LEU A 129 -0.85 4.11 -8.85
CA LEU A 129 0.15 3.16 -9.35
C LEU A 129 0.15 1.93 -8.44
N LEU A 130 0.16 0.73 -9.04
CA LEU A 130 0.26 -0.50 -8.28
C LEU A 130 1.72 -0.90 -8.06
N LEU A 131 2.04 -1.26 -6.83
CA LEU A 131 3.31 -1.85 -6.46
C LEU A 131 3.34 -3.33 -6.85
N PRO A 132 4.42 -3.80 -7.50
CA PRO A 132 4.59 -5.23 -7.76
C PRO A 132 4.75 -5.99 -6.44
N PHE A 133 4.44 -7.27 -6.44
CA PHE A 133 4.48 -8.14 -5.26
C PHE A 133 5.78 -8.02 -4.45
N GLU A 134 6.93 -7.92 -5.13
CA GLU A 134 8.26 -7.82 -4.54
C GLU A 134 8.54 -6.47 -3.83
N ALA A 135 7.70 -5.47 -4.10
CA ALA A 135 7.75 -4.16 -3.46
C ALA A 135 6.77 -4.03 -2.29
N LEU A 136 5.87 -5.01 -2.09
CA LEU A 136 4.99 -5.05 -0.93
C LEU A 136 5.77 -5.39 0.35
N GLY A 137 5.19 -5.03 1.48
CA GLY A 137 5.73 -5.26 2.80
C GLY A 137 4.66 -5.75 3.75
N THR A 138 4.95 -5.67 5.06
CA THR A 138 4.05 -6.15 6.12
C THR A 138 3.69 -5.07 7.13
N GLN A 139 4.17 -3.83 6.95
CA GLN A 139 3.96 -2.75 7.91
C GLN A 139 3.66 -1.45 7.17
N TYR A 140 2.50 -0.89 7.45
CA TYR A 140 1.97 0.30 6.79
C TYR A 140 1.43 1.28 7.84
N MET A 141 1.41 2.56 7.49
CA MET A 141 0.70 3.60 8.22
C MET A 141 -0.19 4.33 7.23
N ALA A 142 -1.48 4.44 7.54
CA ALA A 142 -2.45 5.06 6.66
C ALA A 142 -2.14 6.55 6.47
N GLU A 143 -2.18 6.96 5.20
CA GLU A 143 -2.16 8.35 4.74
C GLU A 143 -3.54 8.64 4.18
N GLY A 144 -4.40 9.19 5.02
CA GLY A 144 -5.80 9.44 4.71
C GLY A 144 -6.05 10.90 4.33
N TYR A 145 -7.32 11.18 4.06
CA TYR A 145 -7.83 12.54 4.02
C TYR A 145 -9.21 12.53 4.65
N LEU A 146 -9.59 13.61 5.35
CA LEU A 146 -10.90 13.73 5.97
C LEU A 146 -12.03 13.55 4.93
N GLY A 147 -13.13 12.92 5.35
CA GLY A 147 -14.30 12.73 4.50
C GLY A 147 -15.09 14.02 4.27
N LEU A 148 -16.35 13.91 3.85
CA LEU A 148 -17.22 15.06 3.61
C LEU A 148 -18.41 15.09 4.60
N PRO A 149 -18.34 15.92 5.65
CA PRO A 149 -19.44 16.08 6.61
C PRO A 149 -20.71 16.66 5.99
N GLY A 150 -21.85 16.50 6.67
CA GLY A 150 -23.14 17.04 6.23
C GLY A 150 -24.00 16.07 5.41
N PHE A 151 -23.52 14.84 5.22
CA PHE A 151 -24.21 13.77 4.49
C PHE A 151 -24.53 12.57 5.40
N ASN A 152 -25.00 12.83 6.63
CA ASN A 152 -25.33 11.80 7.63
C ASN A 152 -24.17 10.80 7.89
N ASP A 153 -22.95 11.34 8.01
CA ASP A 153 -21.71 10.57 8.15
C ASP A 153 -21.53 9.47 7.11
N PHE A 154 -22.05 9.69 5.89
CA PHE A 154 -21.81 8.81 4.77
C PHE A 154 -20.33 8.91 4.39
N TYR A 155 -19.89 10.02 3.77
CA TYR A 155 -18.54 10.21 3.23
C TYR A 155 -17.43 10.19 4.28
N LYS A 156 -16.70 9.07 4.34
CA LYS A 156 -15.69 8.78 5.36
C LYS A 156 -14.28 8.66 4.78
N SER A 157 -13.31 8.89 5.65
CA SER A 157 -11.92 8.52 5.41
C SER A 157 -11.77 7.01 5.54
N GLU A 158 -10.94 6.38 4.72
CA GLU A 158 -10.93 4.91 4.61
C GLU A 158 -9.57 4.33 4.19
N LEU A 159 -9.34 3.08 4.60
CA LEU A 159 -8.25 2.23 4.13
C LEU A 159 -8.78 0.88 3.69
N LEU A 160 -7.99 0.17 2.90
CA LEU A 160 -8.30 -1.17 2.42
C LEU A 160 -7.06 -2.05 2.46
N ILE A 161 -7.21 -3.24 3.02
CA ILE A 161 -6.17 -4.27 3.06
C ILE A 161 -6.53 -5.33 2.01
N VAL A 162 -5.53 -5.80 1.25
CA VAL A 162 -5.65 -6.90 0.29
C VAL A 162 -4.59 -7.95 0.59
N SER A 163 -5.01 -9.11 1.05
CA SER A 163 -4.10 -10.21 1.38
C SER A 163 -3.58 -10.92 0.14
N THR A 164 -2.28 -11.22 0.10
CA THR A 164 -1.65 -11.92 -1.02
C THR A 164 -1.46 -13.42 -0.77
N ALA A 165 -1.72 -13.89 0.45
CA ALA A 165 -1.48 -15.27 0.87
C ALA A 165 -2.51 -15.71 1.91
N ASP A 166 -2.78 -17.01 1.97
CA ASP A 166 -3.64 -17.61 3.00
C ASP A 166 -3.10 -17.34 4.41
N ASP A 167 -3.93 -17.48 5.45
CA ASP A 167 -3.50 -17.40 6.84
C ASP A 167 -2.69 -16.13 7.19
N THR A 168 -3.06 -14.98 6.62
CA THR A 168 -2.42 -13.69 6.90
C THR A 168 -3.14 -12.99 8.05
N GLU A 169 -2.50 -12.92 9.22
CA GLU A 169 -2.99 -12.17 10.37
C GLU A 169 -2.48 -10.74 10.33
N VAL A 170 -3.40 -9.79 10.39
CA VAL A 170 -3.12 -8.36 10.39
C VAL A 170 -3.64 -7.72 11.66
N GLU A 171 -2.76 -7.05 12.41
CA GLU A 171 -3.09 -6.16 13.50
C GLU A 171 -3.31 -4.73 12.98
N ILE A 172 -4.46 -4.16 13.35
CA ILE A 172 -4.85 -2.80 12.99
C ILE A 172 -4.94 -1.99 14.28
N THR A 173 -4.22 -0.88 14.36
CA THR A 173 -4.36 0.11 15.45
C THR A 173 -4.95 1.39 14.88
N PRO A 174 -6.27 1.64 15.05
CA PRO A 174 -6.92 2.83 14.53
C PRO A 174 -6.38 4.12 15.18
N SER A 175 -6.15 5.17 14.40
CA SER A 175 -5.87 6.51 14.95
C SER A 175 -7.14 7.24 15.41
N VAL A 176 -8.29 6.84 14.89
CA VAL A 176 -9.63 7.34 15.19
C VAL A 176 -10.60 6.17 15.40
N ASN A 177 -11.75 6.42 16.01
CA ASN A 177 -12.77 5.38 16.11
C ASN A 177 -13.21 4.94 14.71
N THR A 178 -13.41 3.65 14.50
CA THR A 178 -13.83 3.07 13.22
C THR A 178 -15.34 2.89 13.13
N ALA A 179 -15.86 2.77 11.92
CA ALA A 179 -17.29 2.61 11.67
C ALA A 179 -17.88 1.28 12.16
N GLY A 180 -17.09 0.20 12.27
CA GLY A 180 -17.56 -1.06 12.89
C GLY A 180 -17.23 -1.16 14.39
N GLY A 181 -16.76 -0.07 15.00
CA GLY A 181 -16.81 0.11 16.46
C GLY A 181 -15.50 -0.10 17.20
N HIS A 182 -14.37 -0.20 16.51
CA HIS A 182 -13.06 -0.26 17.14
C HIS A 182 -12.63 1.13 17.65
N PRO A 183 -12.29 1.28 18.94
CA PRO A 183 -11.85 2.56 19.48
C PRO A 183 -10.45 2.97 18.99
N ALA A 184 -10.22 4.27 18.90
CA ALA A 184 -8.89 4.82 18.63
C ALA A 184 -7.83 4.33 19.64
N GLY A 185 -6.65 3.97 19.14
CA GLY A 185 -5.51 3.51 19.92
C GLY A 185 -5.63 2.10 20.50
N VAL A 186 -6.72 1.38 20.20
CA VAL A 186 -6.92 0.00 20.67
C VAL A 186 -6.70 -0.96 19.50
N PRO A 187 -5.64 -1.79 19.51
CA PRO A 187 -5.38 -2.74 18.45
C PRO A 187 -6.43 -3.84 18.40
N PHE A 188 -6.70 -4.34 17.20
CA PHE A 188 -7.47 -5.55 16.95
C PHE A 188 -6.86 -6.32 15.77
N THR A 189 -7.15 -7.63 15.67
CA THR A 189 -6.63 -8.47 14.59
C THR A 189 -7.73 -8.96 13.66
N VAL A 190 -7.37 -9.16 12.39
CA VAL A 190 -8.20 -9.81 11.36
C VAL A 190 -7.38 -10.89 10.67
N GLN A 191 -8.01 -12.04 10.43
CA GLN A 191 -7.44 -13.14 9.65
C GLN A 191 -7.95 -13.09 8.22
N LEU A 192 -7.04 -13.10 7.25
CA LEU A 192 -7.35 -12.99 5.83
C LEU A 192 -6.67 -14.09 5.03
N ASP A 193 -7.43 -14.73 4.15
CA ASP A 193 -6.89 -15.65 3.15
C ASP A 193 -6.48 -14.95 1.85
N GLN A 194 -5.81 -15.65 0.94
CA GLN A 194 -5.34 -15.05 -0.31
C GLN A 194 -6.50 -14.46 -1.11
N GLY A 195 -6.36 -13.19 -1.52
CA GLY A 195 -7.39 -12.48 -2.27
C GLY A 195 -8.56 -11.98 -1.43
N GLN A 196 -8.55 -12.24 -0.12
CA GLN A 196 -9.47 -11.59 0.81
C GLN A 196 -9.03 -10.16 1.11
N THR A 197 -10.02 -9.34 1.39
CA THR A 197 -9.87 -7.92 1.61
C THR A 197 -10.63 -7.45 2.83
N TYR A 198 -10.16 -6.34 3.41
CA TYR A 198 -10.75 -5.76 4.61
C TYR A 198 -10.69 -4.22 4.55
N GLN A 199 -11.84 -3.59 4.35
CA GLN A 199 -11.97 -2.13 4.33
C GLN A 199 -12.24 -1.60 5.73
N VAL A 200 -11.58 -0.53 6.15
CA VAL A 200 -11.86 0.16 7.43
C VAL A 200 -12.19 1.61 7.13
N GLN A 201 -13.35 2.07 7.58
CA GLN A 201 -13.76 3.46 7.46
C GLN A 201 -13.76 4.14 8.84
N SER A 202 -13.48 5.44 8.88
CA SER A 202 -13.63 6.24 10.09
C SER A 202 -15.08 6.28 10.56
N ALA A 203 -15.30 6.40 11.87
CA ALA A 203 -16.66 6.36 12.44
C ALA A 203 -17.54 7.52 11.95
N LEU A 204 -16.94 8.69 11.70
CA LEU A 204 -17.60 9.92 11.29
C LEU A 204 -16.87 10.54 10.10
N ALA A 205 -17.60 11.29 9.28
CA ALA A 205 -17.03 11.97 8.12
C ALA A 205 -15.97 13.03 8.48
N THR A 206 -16.02 13.53 9.72
CA THR A 206 -15.07 14.52 10.26
C THR A 206 -13.76 13.91 10.78
N LEU A 207 -13.64 12.58 10.79
CA LEU A 207 -12.47 11.87 11.28
C LEU A 207 -11.60 11.38 10.11
N ASP A 208 -10.30 11.63 10.25
CA ASP A 208 -9.25 11.25 9.29
C ASP A 208 -8.50 10.04 9.86
N ILE A 209 -8.38 8.96 9.07
CA ILE A 209 -7.71 7.73 9.50
C ILE A 209 -6.18 7.83 9.48
N THR A 210 -5.61 8.97 9.08
CA THR A 210 -4.17 9.18 9.04
C THR A 210 -3.52 8.77 10.37
N GLY A 211 -2.44 8.00 10.28
CA GLY A 211 -1.75 7.44 11.44
C GLY A 211 -2.28 6.09 11.94
N THR A 212 -3.35 5.55 11.35
CA THR A 212 -3.76 4.16 11.60
C THR A 212 -2.66 3.21 11.13
N THR A 213 -2.19 2.31 12.00
CA THR A 213 -1.14 1.34 11.63
C THR A 213 -1.74 0.00 11.24
N VAL A 214 -1.17 -0.63 10.22
CA VAL A 214 -1.57 -1.95 9.72
C VAL A 214 -0.32 -2.82 9.63
N ILE A 215 -0.25 -3.85 10.49
CA ILE A 215 0.96 -4.64 10.72
C ILE A 215 0.65 -6.13 10.63
N GLY A 216 1.37 -6.87 9.80
CA GLY A 216 1.32 -8.33 9.79
C GLY A 216 1.93 -8.87 11.08
N THR A 217 1.22 -9.79 11.74
CA THR A 217 1.68 -10.37 13.00
C THR A 217 2.68 -11.51 12.77
N ALA A 218 3.36 -11.95 13.83
CA ALA A 218 4.20 -13.13 13.78
C ALA A 218 3.41 -14.44 13.55
N ALA A 219 2.09 -14.46 13.77
CA ALA A 219 1.27 -15.64 13.53
C ALA A 219 1.12 -15.98 12.04
N SER A 220 1.23 -14.97 11.17
CA SER A 220 1.33 -15.13 9.72
C SER A 220 2.55 -15.97 9.32
N GLY A 221 3.61 -16.00 10.13
CA GLY A 221 4.88 -16.62 9.75
C GLY A 221 5.66 -15.75 8.76
N ASP A 222 6.67 -16.37 8.13
CA ASP A 222 7.60 -15.64 7.28
C ASP A 222 6.99 -15.28 5.92
N CYS A 223 7.31 -14.09 5.42
CA CYS A 223 7.08 -13.68 4.04
C CYS A 223 5.61 -13.69 3.56
N ARG A 224 4.69 -13.13 4.34
CA ARG A 224 3.30 -12.86 3.91
C ARG A 224 3.02 -11.37 3.75
N PRO A 225 3.51 -10.73 2.66
CA PRO A 225 3.21 -9.33 2.42
C PRO A 225 1.73 -9.15 2.03
N PHE A 226 1.21 -7.94 2.21
CA PHE A 226 -0.14 -7.57 1.79
C PHE A 226 -0.12 -6.16 1.23
N ALA A 227 -1.10 -5.83 0.38
CA ALA A 227 -1.25 -4.46 -0.12
C ALA A 227 -2.18 -3.68 0.81
N VAL A 228 -1.87 -2.39 1.01
CA VAL A 228 -2.74 -1.46 1.74
C VAL A 228 -2.99 -0.24 0.87
N PHE A 229 -4.25 0.18 0.79
CA PHE A 229 -4.70 1.39 0.14
C PHE A 229 -5.29 2.32 1.20
N SER A 230 -5.24 3.62 0.97
CA SER A 230 -5.78 4.62 1.90
C SER A 230 -6.24 5.87 1.17
N GLY A 231 -7.17 6.59 1.78
CA GLY A 231 -7.63 7.88 1.30
C GLY A 231 -9.00 8.24 1.87
N SER A 232 -9.94 8.55 0.98
CA SER A 232 -11.27 9.04 1.33
C SER A 232 -12.26 8.72 0.23
N MET A 233 -13.45 8.24 0.59
CA MET A 233 -14.43 7.89 -0.43
C MET A 233 -15.02 9.11 -1.15
N CYS A 234 -14.93 10.28 -0.53
CA CYS A 234 -15.35 11.56 -1.08
C CYS A 234 -14.91 12.69 -0.14
N ALA A 235 -14.14 13.63 -0.67
CA ALA A 235 -13.66 14.78 0.09
C ALA A 235 -13.58 16.04 -0.77
N ASN A 236 -13.56 17.21 -0.13
CA ASN A 236 -13.23 18.46 -0.81
C ASN A 236 -11.72 18.67 -0.75
N VAL A 237 -11.03 18.64 -1.89
CA VAL A 237 -9.57 18.80 -1.97
C VAL A 237 -9.21 20.08 -2.76
N PRO A 238 -8.71 21.16 -2.13
CA PRO A 238 -8.53 21.35 -0.69
C PRO A 238 -9.87 21.62 0.03
N VAL A 239 -9.85 21.52 1.36
CA VAL A 239 -11.03 21.76 2.22
C VAL A 239 -11.69 23.10 1.87
N GLY A 240 -13.01 23.07 1.65
CA GLY A 240 -13.80 24.25 1.32
C GLY A 240 -13.98 24.50 -0.19
N CYS A 241 -13.28 23.78 -1.06
CA CYS A 241 -13.55 23.76 -2.50
C CYS A 241 -14.65 22.72 -2.80
N PRO A 242 -15.86 23.14 -3.22
CA PRO A 242 -17.00 22.23 -3.34
C PRO A 242 -16.89 21.34 -4.58
N ALA A 243 -16.27 20.18 -4.40
CA ALA A 243 -16.24 19.07 -5.34
C ALA A 243 -15.97 17.79 -4.54
N CYS A 244 -16.64 16.70 -4.92
CA CYS A 244 -16.41 15.41 -4.28
C CYS A 244 -15.26 14.72 -5.00
N ASP A 245 -14.10 14.65 -4.35
CA ASP A 245 -12.93 13.96 -4.87
C ASP A 245 -12.73 12.65 -4.11
N HIS A 246 -12.65 11.55 -4.84
CA HIS A 246 -12.20 10.28 -4.31
C HIS A 246 -10.69 10.39 -4.14
N VAL A 247 -10.18 9.88 -3.03
CA VAL A 247 -8.74 9.79 -2.77
C VAL A 247 -8.43 8.33 -2.59
N PHE A 248 -7.57 7.80 -3.46
CA PHE A 248 -7.28 6.38 -3.55
C PHE A 248 -5.83 6.16 -3.95
N GLU A 249 -4.99 5.83 -2.96
CA GLU A 249 -3.56 5.57 -3.15
C GLU A 249 -3.16 4.23 -2.53
N GLN A 250 -2.32 3.46 -3.23
CA GLN A 250 -1.63 2.31 -2.66
C GLN A 250 -0.44 2.79 -1.83
N LEU A 251 -0.43 2.42 -0.55
CA LEU A 251 0.61 2.83 0.37
C LEU A 251 1.91 2.07 0.09
N TYR A 252 3.02 2.79 0.23
CA TYR A 252 4.35 2.20 0.35
C TYR A 252 4.54 1.69 1.78
N PRO A 253 5.10 0.48 1.97
CA PRO A 253 5.37 -0.03 3.30
C PRO A 253 6.43 0.83 4.01
N THR A 254 6.29 0.94 5.33
CA THR A 254 7.07 1.86 6.18
C THR A 254 8.56 1.56 6.21
N ASP A 255 8.98 0.33 5.92
CA ASP A 255 10.40 -0.06 5.76
C ASP A 255 11.05 0.56 4.51
N ARG A 256 10.24 1.08 3.58
CA ARG A 256 10.69 1.76 2.35
C ARG A 256 10.68 3.28 2.46
N TRP A 257 10.21 3.83 3.58
CA TRP A 257 10.19 5.27 3.77
C TRP A 257 11.62 5.80 3.89
N GLY A 258 11.97 6.72 2.99
CA GLY A 258 13.27 7.38 3.02
C GLY A 258 13.33 8.41 4.15
N ALA A 259 14.46 8.48 4.85
CA ALA A 259 14.73 9.57 5.80
C ALA A 259 15.07 10.91 5.10
N SER A 260 15.16 10.92 3.77
CA SER A 260 15.49 12.10 2.97
C SER A 260 14.82 12.00 1.61
N PHE A 261 14.17 13.08 1.17
CA PHE A 261 13.48 13.19 -0.11
C PHE A 261 13.82 14.52 -0.78
N VAL A 262 13.73 14.57 -2.10
CA VAL A 262 13.86 15.81 -2.88
C VAL A 262 12.45 16.29 -3.19
N ALA A 263 12.07 17.44 -2.63
CA ALA A 263 10.83 18.12 -2.99
C ALA A 263 11.12 19.15 -4.09
N LEU A 264 10.33 19.12 -5.17
CA LEU A 264 10.33 20.17 -6.18
C LEU A 264 9.23 21.21 -5.84
N PRO A 265 9.54 22.51 -5.80
CA PRO A 265 8.58 23.57 -5.52
C PRO A 265 7.59 23.81 -6.67
#